data_AF-A0A951T979-F1
#
_entry.id   AF-A0A951T979-F1
#
_cell.length_a   1.000
_cell.length_b   1.000
_cell.length_c   1.000
_cell.angle_alpha   90.00
_cell.angle_beta   90.00
_cell.angle_gamma   90.00
#
_symmetry.space_group_name_H-M   'P 1'
#
loop_
_entity.id
_entity.type
_entity.pdbx_description
1 polymer ?
#
loop_
_entity_poly.entity_id
_entity_poly.type
_entity_poly.pdbx_seq_one_letter_code
_entity_poly.pdbx_strand_id
1 'polypeptide(L)'
;MLSLLLIPLLLLAGCGPLFPPASVTDFTAVPGVRRVTLTWTNPADRDLAGIRIQRRIGSFPTSPEDGVFVYDGLGTTHTEMELAPGQEYHYAAFSYDRYGNHAPAAGLVVRIPE
;
A
#
# COMPACT_ATOMS: atom_id res chain seq x y z
N MET A 1 24.85 -31.65 23.65
CA MET A 1 24.29 -31.57 22.30
C MET A 1 23.59 -30.23 22.19
N LEU A 2 24.17 -29.29 21.45
CA LEU A 2 23.62 -27.95 21.27
C LEU A 2 22.37 -28.10 20.40
N SER A 3 21.18 -27.98 20.99
CA SER A 3 19.93 -27.98 20.24
C SER A 3 19.85 -26.65 19.48
N LEU A 4 20.17 -26.67 18.19
CA LEU A 4 19.76 -25.59 17.30
C LEU A 4 18.23 -25.64 17.23
N LEU A 5 17.59 -24.78 18.01
CA LEU A 5 16.19 -24.42 17.79
C LEU A 5 16.11 -23.76 16.43
N LEU A 6 15.48 -24.47 15.49
CA LEU A 6 15.04 -23.95 14.20
C LEU A 6 13.95 -22.90 14.49
N ILE A 7 14.35 -21.66 14.77
CA ILE A 7 13.42 -20.53 14.87
C ILE A 7 12.79 -20.39 13.49
N PRO A 8 11.46 -20.50 13.35
CA PRO A 8 10.85 -20.36 12.04
C PRO A 8 11.15 -18.94 11.54
N LEU A 9 11.59 -18.86 10.27
CA LEU A 9 11.99 -17.69 9.51
C LEU A 9 10.82 -16.70 9.27
N LEU A 10 10.06 -16.38 10.32
CA LEU A 10 8.83 -15.59 10.27
C LEU A 10 8.88 -14.32 11.15
N LEU A 11 10.06 -13.96 11.69
CA LEU A 11 10.24 -12.83 12.62
C LEU A 11 11.36 -11.85 12.23
N LEU A 12 11.91 -11.94 11.00
CA LEU A 12 13.00 -11.07 10.53
C LEU A 12 12.65 -10.15 9.35
N ALA A 13 11.41 -10.17 8.84
CA ALA A 13 10.92 -9.03 8.04
C ALA A 13 10.63 -7.85 9.01
N GLY A 14 11.13 -6.65 8.70
CA GLY A 14 10.77 -5.39 9.38
C GLY A 14 11.18 -5.20 10.85
N CYS A 15 12.43 -5.52 11.20
CA CYS A 15 12.98 -5.15 12.52
C CYS A 15 14.35 -4.47 12.41
N GLY A 16 14.56 -3.64 11.38
CA GLY A 16 15.85 -2.96 11.22
C GLY A 16 16.00 -2.19 9.91
N PRO A 17 17.06 -1.37 9.78
CA PRO A 17 17.23 -0.39 8.71
C PRO A 17 17.41 -0.98 7.30
N LEU A 18 17.44 -2.30 7.16
CA LEU A 18 17.78 -2.99 5.90
C LEU A 18 16.62 -3.80 5.33
N PHE A 19 15.52 -3.96 6.05
CA PHE A 19 14.40 -4.79 5.62
C PHE A 19 13.15 -3.92 5.48
N PRO A 20 12.57 -3.80 4.28
CA PRO A 20 11.28 -3.12 4.14
C PRO A 20 10.20 -3.86 4.93
N PRO A 21 9.10 -3.18 5.28
CA PRO A 21 7.92 -3.83 5.83
C PRO A 21 7.36 -4.91 4.89
N ALA A 22 6.47 -5.76 5.40
CA ALA A 22 5.64 -6.55 4.52
C ALA A 22 4.73 -5.66 3.65
N SER A 23 4.34 -6.13 2.46
CA SER A 23 3.41 -5.41 1.60
C SER A 23 2.03 -5.25 2.23
N VAL A 24 1.31 -4.20 1.81
CA VAL A 24 -0.11 -4.01 2.14
C VAL A 24 -0.93 -5.22 1.71
N THR A 25 -1.92 -5.61 2.52
CA THR A 25 -2.88 -6.67 2.21
C THR A 25 -4.31 -6.13 2.19
N ASP A 26 -5.25 -6.91 1.67
CA ASP A 26 -6.68 -6.56 1.56
C ASP A 26 -6.95 -5.19 0.90
N PHE A 27 -6.08 -4.78 -0.04
CA PHE A 27 -6.21 -3.50 -0.73
C PHE A 27 -7.40 -3.54 -1.68
N THR A 28 -8.47 -2.83 -1.30
CA THR A 28 -9.80 -2.91 -1.91
C THR A 28 -10.40 -1.51 -2.08
N ALA A 29 -11.44 -1.42 -2.90
CA ALA A 29 -12.13 -0.17 -3.18
C ALA A 29 -13.64 -0.35 -3.29
N VAL A 30 -14.36 0.68 -2.86
CA VAL A 30 -15.79 0.86 -3.13
C VAL A 30 -15.95 2.14 -3.97
N PRO A 31 -16.21 2.02 -5.27
CA PRO A 31 -16.41 3.19 -6.12
C PRO A 31 -17.80 3.81 -5.88
N GLY A 32 -17.89 5.13 -6.08
CA GLY A 32 -19.14 5.89 -6.08
C GLY A 32 -19.08 7.02 -7.11
N VAL A 33 -20.15 7.80 -7.23
CA VAL A 33 -20.19 8.93 -8.18
C VAL A 33 -19.08 9.92 -7.85
N ARG A 34 -18.12 10.06 -8.79
CA ARG A 34 -16.96 10.96 -8.68
C ARG A 34 -16.06 10.72 -7.46
N ARG A 35 -16.07 9.51 -6.91
CA ARG A 35 -15.28 9.18 -5.71
C ARG A 35 -14.91 7.70 -5.66
N VAL A 36 -13.90 7.39 -4.87
CA VAL A 36 -13.60 6.02 -4.45
C VAL A 36 -13.21 6.01 -2.99
N THR A 37 -13.76 5.05 -2.24
CA THR A 37 -13.28 4.77 -0.88
C THR A 37 -12.34 3.57 -0.95
N LEU A 38 -11.08 3.80 -0.63
CA LEU A 38 -10.03 2.79 -0.55
C LEU A 38 -9.93 2.25 0.88
N THR A 39 -9.68 0.95 1.00
CA THR A 39 -9.46 0.27 2.28
C THR A 39 -8.32 -0.72 2.16
N TRP A 40 -7.56 -0.91 3.23
CA TRP A 40 -6.42 -1.83 3.26
C TRP A 40 -6.05 -2.27 4.68
N THR A 41 -5.22 -3.31 4.76
CA THR A 41 -4.62 -3.80 6.01
C THR A 41 -3.14 -3.44 6.04
N ASN A 42 -2.74 -2.69 7.08
CA ASN A 42 -1.34 -2.37 7.34
C ASN A 42 -0.58 -3.63 7.78
N PRO A 43 0.68 -3.79 7.36
CA PRO A 43 1.52 -4.87 7.86
C PRO A 43 1.85 -4.65 9.35
N ALA A 44 2.16 -5.72 10.08
CA ALA A 44 2.39 -5.68 11.53
C ALA A 44 3.86 -5.36 11.91
N ASP A 45 4.69 -5.03 10.93
CA ASP A 45 6.11 -4.69 11.11
C ASP A 45 6.27 -3.53 12.11
N ARG A 46 7.21 -3.70 13.05
CA ARG A 46 7.35 -2.80 14.21
C ARG A 46 7.86 -1.42 13.82
N ASP A 47 8.57 -1.32 12.71
CA ASP A 47 9.16 -0.09 12.17
C ASP A 47 8.35 0.52 11.01
N LEU A 48 7.15 -0.02 10.71
CA LEU A 48 6.21 0.60 9.78
C LEU A 48 5.98 2.08 10.15
N ALA A 49 6.25 2.97 9.20
CA ALA A 49 6.02 4.40 9.34
C ALA A 49 4.77 4.86 8.61
N GLY A 50 4.36 4.18 7.54
CA GLY A 50 3.11 4.49 6.85
C GLY A 50 2.89 3.70 5.58
N ILE A 51 1.77 4.00 4.94
CA ILE A 51 1.41 3.56 3.60
C ILE A 51 1.37 4.77 2.69
N ARG A 52 2.08 4.70 1.56
CA ARG A 52 2.01 5.64 0.45
C ARG A 52 1.09 5.07 -0.62
N ILE A 53 0.06 5.80 -1.03
CA ILE A 53 -0.80 5.42 -2.15
C ILE A 53 -0.63 6.42 -3.28
N GLN A 54 -0.33 5.89 -4.46
CA GLN A 54 -0.22 6.62 -5.71
C GLN A 54 -1.27 6.12 -6.71
N ARG A 55 -1.62 6.96 -7.69
CA ARG A 55 -2.60 6.63 -8.72
C ARG A 55 -2.17 7.09 -10.11
N ARG A 56 -2.46 6.27 -11.12
CA ARG A 56 -2.30 6.60 -12.55
C ARG A 56 -3.51 6.14 -13.38
N ILE A 57 -3.53 6.58 -14.62
CA ILE A 57 -4.48 6.10 -15.65
C ILE A 57 -3.68 5.25 -16.65
N GLY A 58 -4.26 4.11 -17.08
CA GLY A 58 -3.72 3.22 -18.11
C GLY A 58 -2.60 2.26 -17.67
N SER A 59 -1.95 2.51 -16.53
CA SER A 59 -0.95 1.60 -15.94
C SER A 59 -0.82 1.85 -14.44
N PHE A 60 -0.29 0.87 -13.70
CA PHE A 60 0.03 1.03 -12.29
C PHE A 60 1.20 1.99 -12.08
N PRO A 61 1.18 2.80 -11.00
CA PRO A 61 2.39 3.42 -10.48
C PRO A 61 3.48 2.38 -10.19
N THR A 62 4.74 2.69 -10.52
CA THR A 62 5.88 1.77 -10.32
C THR A 62 6.77 2.14 -9.14
N SER A 63 6.62 3.33 -8.56
CA SER A 63 7.33 3.76 -7.36
C SER A 63 6.44 4.62 -6.44
N PRO A 64 6.84 4.84 -5.18
CA PRO A 64 6.13 5.71 -4.23
C PRO A 64 5.97 7.18 -4.68
N GLU A 65 6.72 7.60 -5.71
CA GLU A 65 6.71 8.93 -6.32
C GLU A 65 6.08 8.95 -7.72
N ASP A 66 5.76 7.80 -8.30
CA ASP A 66 5.17 7.72 -9.65
C ASP A 66 3.68 8.05 -9.61
N GLY A 67 3.21 8.96 -10.48
CA GLY A 67 1.80 9.31 -10.61
C GLY A 67 1.28 10.37 -9.64
N VAL A 68 -0.04 10.35 -9.42
CA VAL A 68 -0.74 11.31 -8.57
C VAL A 68 -0.76 10.82 -7.14
N PHE A 69 -0.41 11.72 -6.21
CA PHE A 69 -0.49 11.48 -4.77
C PHE A 69 -1.94 11.32 -4.31
N VAL A 70 -2.20 10.25 -3.55
CA VAL A 70 -3.52 9.97 -2.97
C VAL A 70 -3.49 10.00 -1.46
N TYR A 71 -2.54 9.28 -0.84
CA TYR A 71 -2.53 9.09 0.61
C TYR A 71 -1.12 8.86 1.15
N ASP A 72 -0.88 9.36 2.37
CA ASP A 72 0.31 9.09 3.17
C ASP A 72 -0.07 9.00 4.66
N GLY A 73 0.24 7.87 5.31
CA GLY A 73 0.07 7.71 6.76
C GLY A 73 -0.26 6.29 7.21
N LEU A 74 -0.63 6.16 8.49
CA LEU A 74 -0.91 4.88 9.17
C LEU A 74 -2.40 4.50 9.21
N GLY A 75 -3.26 5.26 8.53
CA GLY A 75 -4.67 4.90 8.39
C GLY A 75 -4.84 3.61 7.60
N THR A 76 -6.08 3.13 7.56
CA THR A 76 -6.49 1.91 6.83
C THR A 76 -7.63 2.19 5.85
N THR A 77 -7.97 3.47 5.68
CA THR A 77 -8.99 3.93 4.75
C THR A 77 -8.71 5.35 4.27
N HIS A 78 -9.07 5.63 3.03
CA HIS A 78 -9.03 6.96 2.44
C HIS A 78 -10.15 7.09 1.40
N THR A 79 -10.82 8.25 1.36
CA THR A 79 -11.78 8.54 0.29
C THR A 79 -11.22 9.64 -0.60
N GLU A 80 -10.97 9.28 -1.85
CA GLU A 80 -10.58 10.23 -2.89
C GLU A 80 -11.85 10.72 -3.61
N MET A 81 -11.92 12.04 -3.84
CA MET A 81 -13.06 12.73 -4.42
C MET A 81 -12.68 13.36 -5.77
N GLU A 82 -13.67 13.95 -6.44
CA GLU A 82 -13.50 14.71 -7.69
C GLU A 82 -12.94 13.90 -8.87
N LEU A 83 -13.11 12.58 -8.83
CA LEU A 83 -12.71 11.69 -9.91
C LEU A 83 -13.65 11.82 -11.12
N ALA A 84 -13.10 11.58 -12.31
CA ALA A 84 -13.88 11.62 -13.55
C ALA A 84 -14.83 10.40 -13.62
N PRO A 85 -16.13 10.61 -13.87
CA PRO A 85 -17.05 9.51 -14.16
C PRO A 85 -16.59 8.69 -15.36
N GLY A 86 -16.85 7.39 -15.34
CA GLY A 86 -16.45 6.46 -16.40
C GLY A 86 -14.94 6.17 -16.50
N GLN A 87 -14.09 6.87 -15.73
CA GLN A 87 -12.65 6.70 -15.80
C GLN A 87 -12.19 5.48 -15.00
N GLU A 88 -11.28 4.71 -15.58
CA GLU A 88 -10.52 3.67 -14.88
C GLU A 88 -9.22 4.23 -14.32
N TYR A 89 -8.94 3.91 -13.06
CA TYR A 89 -7.74 4.31 -12.34
C TYR A 89 -7.01 3.08 -11.80
N HIS A 90 -5.69 3.15 -11.82
CA HIS A 90 -4.80 2.15 -11.23
C HIS A 90 -4.14 2.75 -9.99
N TYR A 91 -4.37 2.13 -8.85
CA TYR A 91 -3.78 2.49 -7.57
C TYR A 91 -2.66 1.52 -7.21
N ALA A 92 -1.63 2.03 -6.55
CA ALA A 92 -0.55 1.25 -5.96
C ALA A 92 -0.32 1.71 -4.52
N ALA A 93 -0.37 0.79 -3.57
CA ALA A 93 -0.11 1.04 -2.15
C ALA A 93 1.22 0.44 -1.73
N PHE A 94 2.13 1.26 -1.22
CA PHE A 94 3.47 0.91 -0.78
C PHE A 94 3.56 1.11 0.74
N SER A 95 3.81 0.05 1.50
CA SER A 95 4.21 0.21 2.90
C SER A 95 5.66 0.66 2.98
N TYR A 96 5.95 1.52 3.94
CA TYR A 96 7.31 2.04 4.16
C TYR A 96 7.67 2.12 5.64
N ASP A 97 8.94 1.88 5.96
CA ASP A 97 9.46 1.96 7.33
C ASP A 97 10.03 3.36 7.64
N ARG A 98 10.42 3.57 8.91
CA ARG A 98 11.06 4.82 9.36
C ARG A 98 12.45 5.09 8.79
N TYR A 99 13.02 4.13 8.06
CA TYR A 99 14.33 4.21 7.42
C TYR A 99 14.21 4.51 5.92
N GLY A 100 12.99 4.58 5.38
CA GLY A 100 12.71 4.86 3.97
C GLY A 100 12.72 3.62 3.09
N ASN A 101 12.76 2.41 3.65
CA ASN A 101 12.60 1.18 2.88
C ASN A 101 11.14 0.98 2.52
N HIS A 102 10.88 0.60 1.27
CA HIS A 102 9.53 0.39 0.74
C HIS A 102 9.34 -1.07 0.32
N ALA A 103 8.16 -1.60 0.60
CA ALA A 103 7.75 -2.90 0.09
C ALA A 103 7.31 -2.79 -1.39
N PRO A 104 7.27 -3.92 -2.13
CA PRO A 104 6.54 -3.99 -3.39
C PRO A 104 5.07 -3.57 -3.19
N ALA A 105 4.50 -2.91 -4.20
CA ALA A 105 3.14 -2.39 -4.12
C ALA A 105 2.08 -3.50 -4.11
N ALA A 106 0.99 -3.25 -3.37
CA ALA A 106 -0.31 -3.84 -3.67
C ALA A 106 -1.00 -3.00 -4.75
N GLY A 107 -1.42 -3.63 -5.85
CA GLY A 107 -2.10 -2.96 -6.97
C GLY A 107 -3.62 -3.14 -6.93
N LEU A 108 -4.36 -2.11 -7.32
CA LEU A 108 -5.81 -2.13 -7.42
C LEU A 108 -6.29 -1.34 -8.65
N VAL A 109 -7.19 -1.93 -9.45
CA VAL A 109 -7.83 -1.25 -10.59
C VAL A 109 -9.28 -0.95 -10.23
N VAL A 110 -9.72 0.29 -10.44
CA VAL A 110 -11.08 0.74 -10.13
C VAL A 110 -11.62 1.59 -11.26
N ARG A 111 -12.82 1.25 -11.75
CA ARG A 111 -13.60 2.10 -12.65
C ARG A 111 -14.62 2.90 -11.86
N ILE A 112 -14.65 4.21 -12.09
CA ILE A 112 -15.63 5.11 -11.49
C ILE A 112 -16.95 5.03 -12.28
N PRO A 113 -18.11 4.90 -11.61
CA PRO A 113 -19.42 4.96 -12.25
C PRO A 113 -19.59 6.25 -13.06
N GLU A 114 -20.35 6.17 -14.14
CA GLU A 114 -20.82 7.32 -14.93
C GLU A 114 -21.72 8.26 -14.10
#